data_AF-A0AAD5MA37-F1
#
_entry.id   AF-A0AAD5MA37-F1
#
_cell.length_a   1.000
_cell.length_b   1.000
_cell.length_c   1.000
_cell.angle_alpha   90.00
_cell.angle_beta   90.00
_cell.angle_gamma   90.00
#
_symmetry.space_group_name_H-M   'P 1'
#
loop_
_entity.id
_entity.type
_entity.pdbx_description
1 polymer ?
#
loop_
_entity_poly.entity_id
_entity_poly.type
_entity_poly.pdbx_seq_one_letter_code
_entity_poly.pdbx_strand_id
1 'polypeptide(L)'
;MNRVGNQKELENESQRPNKGARSAILPLGQLTVANTRTGNLKGVHVLPDSGAELSFVDERLVEELGLTTTEKVKLNLNTFSNDTVQEHGARKVRLNAWNQQGKKLSLSLFTQNNIL
;
A
#
# COMPACT_ATOMS: atom_id res chain seq x y z
N MET A 1 -55.97 -40.14 -15.34
CA MET A 1 -55.01 -40.54 -14.30
C MET A 1 -54.31 -39.28 -13.79
N ASN A 2 -54.30 -39.14 -12.46
CA ASN A 2 -53.84 -38.01 -11.63
C ASN A 2 -52.33 -37.73 -11.80
N ARG A 3 -51.70 -36.58 -11.47
CA ARG A 3 -51.65 -35.81 -10.20
C ARG A 3 -50.93 -34.44 -10.46
N VAL A 4 -51.42 -33.32 -9.89
CA VAL A 4 -50.90 -32.56 -8.71
C VAL A 4 -49.48 -31.97 -8.82
N GLY A 5 -49.34 -30.66 -8.56
CA GLY A 5 -48.07 -30.04 -8.15
C GLY A 5 -47.95 -28.57 -8.56
N ASN A 6 -48.59 -27.64 -7.84
CA ASN A 6 -47.95 -26.74 -6.86
C ASN A 6 -46.95 -25.73 -7.44
N GLN A 7 -47.40 -24.46 -7.45
CA GLN A 7 -46.54 -23.29 -7.29
C GLN A 7 -45.66 -23.48 -6.05
N LYS A 8 -44.34 -23.59 -6.24
CA LYS A 8 -43.26 -23.31 -5.26
C LYS A 8 -41.92 -23.63 -5.92
N GLU A 9 -41.35 -22.68 -6.63
CA GLU A 9 -39.91 -22.71 -6.97
C GLU A 9 -39.40 -21.28 -7.19
N LEU A 10 -39.56 -20.47 -6.15
CA LEU A 10 -38.79 -19.25 -5.94
C LEU A 10 -38.08 -19.45 -4.62
N GLU A 11 -37.00 -20.22 -4.63
CA GLU A 11 -35.92 -20.20 -3.63
C GLU A 11 -34.83 -21.19 -4.05
N ASN A 12 -33.57 -20.76 -3.95
CA ASN A 12 -32.33 -21.54 -4.10
C ASN A 12 -31.66 -21.60 -5.48
N GLU A 13 -31.43 -20.46 -6.11
CA GLU A 13 -30.18 -20.30 -6.87
C GLU A 13 -29.11 -19.63 -6.02
N SER A 14 -28.44 -20.51 -5.26
CA SER A 14 -27.01 -20.46 -5.03
C SER A 14 -26.45 -19.22 -4.32
N GLN A 15 -26.57 -19.25 -2.99
CA GLN A 15 -25.42 -18.96 -2.14
C GLN A 15 -24.26 -19.87 -2.58
N ARG A 16 -23.51 -19.47 -3.61
CA ARG A 16 -22.19 -20.04 -3.85
C ARG A 16 -21.31 -19.50 -2.73
N PRO A 17 -20.71 -20.34 -1.88
CA PRO A 17 -19.67 -19.87 -0.99
C PRO A 17 -18.60 -19.22 -1.88
N ASN A 18 -18.36 -17.93 -1.66
CA ASN A 18 -17.34 -17.17 -2.38
C ASN A 18 -16.02 -17.91 -2.15
N LYS A 19 -15.54 -18.62 -3.18
CA LYS A 19 -14.32 -19.44 -3.11
C LYS A 19 -13.22 -18.54 -2.54
N GLY A 20 -12.77 -18.89 -1.35
CA GLY A 20 -12.01 -18.01 -0.45
C GLY A 20 -11.04 -17.12 -1.19
N ALA A 21 -11.20 -15.80 -1.01
CA ALA A 21 -10.22 -14.82 -1.42
C ALA A 21 -8.88 -15.28 -0.84
N ARG A 22 -7.99 -15.76 -1.71
CA ARG A 22 -6.61 -16.06 -1.33
C ARG A 22 -5.99 -14.74 -0.93
N SER A 23 -5.85 -14.50 0.37
CA SER A 23 -5.13 -13.34 0.87
C SER A 23 -3.65 -13.52 0.51
N ALA A 24 -3.08 -12.55 -0.19
CA ALA A 24 -1.64 -12.52 -0.45
C ALA A 24 -0.91 -12.25 0.87
N ILE A 25 0.03 -13.13 1.23
CA ILE A 25 0.92 -12.90 2.36
C ILE A 25 2.10 -12.08 1.85
N LEU A 26 2.14 -10.80 2.21
CA LEU A 26 3.24 -9.92 1.87
C LEU A 26 4.29 -9.92 2.99
N PRO A 27 5.59 -9.88 2.66
CA PRO A 27 6.65 -9.74 3.66
C PRO A 27 6.62 -8.31 4.22
N LEU A 28 5.87 -8.08 5.29
CA LEU A 28 5.81 -6.78 5.94
C LEU A 28 6.88 -6.67 7.03
N GLY A 29 7.69 -5.62 6.96
CA GLY A 29 8.56 -5.17 8.03
C GLY A 29 7.91 -4.06 8.85
N GLN A 30 8.59 -3.65 9.93
CA GLN A 30 8.20 -2.50 10.74
C GLN A 30 9.41 -1.60 10.97
N LEU A 31 9.19 -0.29 10.84
CA LEU A 31 10.16 0.74 11.22
C LEU A 31 9.55 1.67 12.26
N THR A 32 10.38 2.15 13.17
CA THR A 32 10.01 3.28 14.03
C THR A 32 10.44 4.57 13.35
N VAL A 33 9.56 5.56 13.27
CA VAL A 33 9.81 6.84 12.61
C VAL A 33 9.48 8.01 13.53
N ALA A 34 10.13 9.15 13.32
CA ALA A 34 9.78 10.38 14.02
C ALA A 34 8.61 11.08 13.32
N ASN A 35 7.55 11.37 14.07
CA ASN A 35 6.50 12.29 13.64
C ASN A 35 6.95 13.72 13.97
N THR A 36 7.26 14.52 12.95
CA THR A 36 7.81 15.88 13.15
C THR A 36 6.76 16.87 13.65
N ARG A 37 5.46 16.58 13.45
CA ARG A 37 4.36 17.43 13.94
C ARG A 37 4.17 17.31 15.44
N THR A 38 4.29 16.09 15.97
CA THR A 38 4.00 15.78 17.38
C THR A 38 5.25 15.60 18.22
N GLY A 39 6.41 15.38 17.60
CA GLY A 39 7.66 15.01 18.28
C GLY A 39 7.72 13.55 18.74
N ASN A 40 6.64 12.79 18.58
CA ASN A 40 6.55 11.40 19.03
C ASN A 40 7.13 10.42 18.01
N LEU A 41 7.51 9.23 18.49
CA LEU A 41 7.86 8.10 17.64
C LEU A 41 6.60 7.30 17.26
N LYS A 42 6.54 6.84 16.02
CA LYS A 42 5.44 6.03 15.48
C LYS A 42 5.99 4.79 14.80
N GLY A 43 5.36 3.63 15.03
CA GLY A 43 5.61 2.43 14.23
C GLY A 43 4.89 2.51 12.89
N VAL A 44 5.58 2.23 11.79
CA VAL A 44 5.01 2.15 10.44
C VAL A 44 5.35 0.81 9.81
N HIS A 45 4.41 0.25 9.05
CA HIS A 45 4.66 -0.94 8.24
C HIS A 45 5.42 -0.55 6.98
N VAL A 46 6.34 -1.41 6.57
CA VAL A 46 7.12 -1.26 5.34
C VAL A 46 7.08 -2.55 4.54
N LEU A 47 7.08 -2.43 3.23
CA LEU A 47 7.23 -3.55 2.31
C LEU A 47 8.65 -3.52 1.75
N PRO A 48 9.56 -4.42 2.17
CA PRO A 48 10.86 -4.56 1.54
C PRO A 48 10.67 -5.18 0.17
N ASP A 49 11.03 -4.43 -0.87
CA ASP A 49 10.90 -4.88 -2.25
C ASP A 49 12.23 -4.65 -2.98
N SER A 50 13.00 -5.72 -3.18
CA SER A 50 14.24 -5.68 -3.96
C SER A 50 13.97 -5.62 -5.47
N GLY A 51 12.73 -5.81 -5.91
CA GLY A 51 12.30 -5.64 -7.29
C GLY A 51 12.04 -4.18 -7.68
N ALA A 52 11.98 -3.27 -6.70
CA ALA A 52 11.81 -1.85 -6.93
C ALA A 52 13.14 -1.09 -6.87
N GLU A 53 13.42 -0.27 -7.88
CA GLU A 53 14.59 0.62 -7.88
C GLU A 53 14.40 1.83 -6.95
N LEU A 54 13.15 2.27 -6.78
CA LEU A 54 12.79 3.43 -5.97
C LEU A 54 11.94 3.00 -4.77
N SER A 55 12.08 3.73 -3.67
CA SER A 55 11.27 3.55 -2.47
C SER A 55 10.15 4.59 -2.40
N PHE A 56 8.94 4.13 -2.07
CA PHE A 56 7.74 4.96 -2.08
C PHE A 56 7.12 5.10 -0.69
N VAL A 57 6.32 6.16 -0.52
CA VAL A 57 5.54 6.44 0.68
C VAL A 57 4.18 7.02 0.30
N ASP A 58 3.13 6.61 1.02
CA ASP A 58 1.79 7.18 0.84
C ASP A 58 1.81 8.67 1.22
N GLU A 59 1.24 9.51 0.36
CA GLU A 59 1.12 10.94 0.59
C GLU A 59 0.43 11.28 1.92
N ARG A 60 -0.57 10.50 2.33
CA ARG A 60 -1.25 10.67 3.62
C ARG A 60 -0.31 10.44 4.79
N LEU A 61 0.62 9.49 4.68
CA LEU A 61 1.61 9.23 5.73
C LEU A 61 2.64 10.37 5.80
N VAL A 62 3.01 10.95 4.66
CA VAL A 62 3.88 12.15 4.60
C VAL A 62 3.24 13.32 5.33
N GLU A 63 1.96 13.59 5.08
CA GLU A 63 1.19 14.64 5.73
C GLU A 63 1.01 14.38 7.23
N GLU A 64 0.67 13.15 7.60
CA GLU A 64 0.50 12.74 9.00
C GLU A 64 1.78 12.94 9.81
N LEU A 65 2.92 12.55 9.24
CA LEU A 65 4.23 12.67 9.87
C LEU A 65 4.80 14.09 9.80
N GLY A 66 4.23 14.99 9.00
CA GLY A 66 4.72 16.36 8.79
C GLY A 66 6.05 16.43 8.05
N LEU A 67 6.30 15.50 7.13
CA LEU A 67 7.57 15.48 6.41
C LEU A 67 7.63 16.60 5.37
N THR A 68 8.73 17.34 5.36
CA THR A 68 8.98 18.38 4.38
C THR A 68 9.38 17.78 3.04
N THR A 69 8.78 18.29 1.96
CA THR A 69 9.21 17.97 0.60
C THR A 69 10.58 18.58 0.33
N THR A 70 11.54 17.74 -0.05
CA THR A 70 12.88 18.20 -0.43
C THR A 70 12.93 18.62 -1.91
N GLU A 71 12.11 18.00 -2.75
CA GLU A 71 12.12 18.22 -4.20
C GLU A 71 10.78 17.81 -4.82
N LYS A 72 10.35 18.49 -5.88
CA LYS A 72 9.26 18.03 -6.77
C LYS A 72 9.89 17.45 -8.04
N VAL A 73 9.51 16.25 -8.42
CA VAL A 73 10.18 15.46 -9.47
C VAL A 73 9.13 14.81 -10.37
N LYS A 74 9.46 14.61 -11.65
CA LYS A 74 8.70 13.75 -12.55
C LYS A 74 9.42 12.41 -12.67
N LEU A 75 8.72 11.32 -12.40
CA LEU A 75 9.22 9.95 -12.48
C LEU A 75 8.63 9.26 -13.70
N ASN A 76 9.47 8.53 -14.45
CA ASN A 76 9.03 7.61 -15.48
C ASN A 76 9.02 6.21 -14.88
N LEU A 77 7.84 5.70 -14.57
CA LEU A 77 7.67 4.44 -13.85
C LEU A 77 7.29 3.33 -14.82
N ASN A 78 8.06 2.25 -14.78
CA ASN A 78 7.71 0.97 -15.40
C ASN A 78 7.32 0.01 -14.28
N THR A 79 6.05 -0.37 -14.20
CA THR A 79 5.50 -1.20 -13.12
C THR A 79 4.79 -2.40 -13.72
N PHE A 80 4.73 -3.52 -13.01
CA PHE A 80 4.08 -4.75 -13.49
C PHE A 80 2.61 -4.57 -13.88
N SER A 81 1.96 -3.54 -13.36
CA SER A 81 0.55 -3.26 -13.61
C SER A 81 0.30 -2.60 -14.97
N ASN A 82 1.34 -2.13 -15.67
CA ASN A 82 1.20 -1.43 -16.95
C ASN A 82 2.24 -1.90 -17.98
N ASP A 83 1.78 -2.15 -19.20
CA ASP A 83 2.64 -2.52 -20.34
C ASP A 83 3.44 -1.34 -20.92
N THR A 84 3.22 -0.12 -20.41
CA THR A 84 3.86 1.11 -20.90
C THR A 84 4.34 1.98 -19.76
N VAL A 85 5.48 2.66 -19.97
CA VAL A 85 6.05 3.61 -19.02
C VAL A 85 5.08 4.77 -18.79
N GLN A 86 4.82 5.09 -17.53
CA GLN A 86 3.95 6.20 -17.13
C GLN A 86 4.77 7.34 -16.51
N GLU A 87 4.49 8.58 -16.93
CA GLU A 87 5.02 9.77 -16.25
C GLU A 87 4.16 10.08 -15.02
N HIS A 88 4.79 10.19 -13.85
CA HIS A 88 4.13 10.50 -12.59
C HIS A 88 4.81 11.69 -11.90
N GLY A 89 4.04 12.70 -11.51
CA GLY A 89 4.53 13.77 -10.65
C GLY A 89 4.64 13.27 -9.21
N ALA A 90 5.82 13.38 -8.62
CA ALA A 90 6.09 12.94 -7.25
C ALA A 90 6.80 14.03 -6.44
N ARG A 91 6.71 13.92 -5.12
CA ARG A 91 7.51 14.69 -4.16
C ARG A 91 8.54 13.77 -3.54
N LYS A 92 9.79 14.21 -3.50
CA LYS A 92 10.85 13.55 -2.76
C LYS A 92 10.82 14.03 -1.31
N VAL A 93 10.92 13.11 -0.36
CA VAL A 93 10.97 13.40 1.07
C VAL A 93 12.13 12.63 1.72
N ARG A 94 12.59 13.12 2.87
CA ARG A 94 13.52 12.38 3.74
C ARG A 94 12.79 11.89 4.98
N LEU A 95 13.00 10.61 5.29
CA LEU A 95 12.47 9.98 6.49
C LEU A 95 13.61 9.46 7.36
N ASN A 96 13.67 9.96 8.59
CA ASN A 96 14.51 9.35 9.63
C ASN A 96 13.72 8.21 10.27
N ALA A 97 14.28 7.02 10.22
CA ALA A 97 13.70 5.81 10.77
C ALA A 97 14.71 5.08 11.67
N TRP A 98 14.22 4.14 12.47
CA TRP A 98 15.01 3.26 13.31
C TRP A 98 14.54 1.83 13.09
N ASN A 99 15.49 0.93 12.91
CA ASN A 99 15.20 -0.50 12.88
C ASN A 99 15.03 -1.06 14.30
N GLN A 100 14.74 -2.36 14.40
CA GLN A 100 14.53 -3.04 15.69
C GLN A 100 15.76 -3.02 16.61
N GLN A 101 16.96 -2.86 16.06
CA GLN A 101 18.21 -2.73 16.82
C GLN A 101 18.50 -1.27 17.25
N GLY A 102 17.59 -0.33 16.98
CA GLY A 102 17.79 1.09 17.28
C GLY A 102 18.78 1.79 16.35
N LYS A 103 19.21 1.16 15.25
CA LYS A 103 20.07 1.80 14.26
C LYS A 103 19.24 2.81 13.47
N LYS A 104 19.71 4.06 13.45
CA LYS A 104 19.12 5.13 12.64
C LYS A 104 19.38 4.88 11.15
N LEU A 105 18.33 5.06 10.37
CA LEU A 105 18.28 4.98 8.91
C LEU A 105 17.79 6.33 8.38
N SER A 106 18.38 6.80 7.30
CA SER A 106 17.93 7.99 6.57
C SER A 106 17.47 7.55 5.19
N LEU A 107 16.17 7.57 4.95
CA LEU A 107 15.55 7.06 3.73
C LEU A 107 15.15 8.23 2.83
N SER A 108 15.44 8.11 1.53
CA SER A 108 14.90 9.01 0.50
C SER A 108 13.72 8.31 -0.17
N LEU A 109 12.53 8.89 -0.05
CA LEU A 109 11.29 8.29 -0.51
C LEU A 109 10.58 9.22 -1.49
N PHE A 110 9.81 8.65 -2.41
CA PHE A 110 8.95 9.39 -3.33
C PHE A 110 7.48 9.20 -2.94
N THR A 111 6.69 10.27 -2.99
CA THR A 111 5.25 10.15 -2.79
C THR A 111 4.63 9.44 -3.98
N GLN A 112 3.76 8.48 -3.71
CA GLN A 112 2.90 7.87 -4.72
C GLN A 112 1.45 7.94 -4.27
N ASN A 113 0.60 8.41 -5.18
CA ASN A 113 -0.84 8.46 -4.98
C ASN A 113 -1.43 7.27 -5.74
N ASN A 114 -2.16 6.43 -5.02
CA ASN A 114 -2.68 5.13 -5.42
C ASN A 114 -1.70 3.98 -5.11
N ILE A 115 -2.18 3.11 -4.21
CA ILE A 115 -1.59 1.81 -3.92
C ILE A 115 -1.64 1.02 -5.23
N LEU A 116 -0.52 0.39 -5.59
CA LEU A 116 -0.37 -0.53 -6.72
C LEU A 116 -1.51 -1.57 -6.78
#